data_AF-A0A9W4WVC5-F1
#
_entry.id   AF-A0A9W4WVC5-F1
#
_cell.length_a   1.000
_cell.length_b   1.000
_cell.length_c   1.000
_cell.angle_alpha   90.00
_cell.angle_beta   90.00
_cell.angle_gamma   90.00
#
_symmetry.space_group_name_H-M   'P 1'
#
loop_
_entity.id
_entity.type
_entity.pdbx_description
1 polymer ?
#
loop_
_entity_poly.entity_id
_entity_poly.type
_entity_poly.pdbx_seq_one_letter_code
_entity_poly.pdbx_strand_id
1 'polypeptide(L)'
;MTETKNNNWPPCYPVIYHNIQADILDGDSRRMTEQSYKLWLSVVVTSATRNDGVSIIGQILIAILYLLAWPLFDFFFRHRCLYQAFKFNSLNYFRWFFLNTFLDIVFGLFIGIGWFYGGGGGLIAMTDNFKNDRIVAGVFCAICVALILTQVTLHIILFRKVYVHFKTHDDWTLLPGQKNKSRKEQARV
;
A
#
# COMPACT_ATOMS: atom_id res chain seq x y z
N MET A 1 -24.48 -23.21 -17.80
CA MET A 1 -24.85 -22.81 -16.42
C MET A 1 -23.76 -21.89 -15.93
N THR A 2 -24.01 -20.59 -15.84
CA THR A 2 -23.05 -19.63 -15.26
C THR A 2 -23.02 -19.85 -13.76
N GLU A 3 -21.97 -20.51 -13.27
CA GLU A 3 -21.70 -20.64 -11.84
C GLU A 3 -21.55 -19.22 -11.27
N THR A 4 -22.53 -18.75 -10.52
CA THR A 4 -22.48 -17.40 -9.95
C THR A 4 -21.44 -17.41 -8.84
N LYS A 5 -20.31 -16.73 -9.07
CA LYS A 5 -19.29 -16.49 -8.05
C LYS A 5 -19.91 -15.75 -6.86
N ASN A 6 -20.16 -16.45 -5.77
CA ASN A 6 -20.69 -15.88 -4.54
C ASN A 6 -19.65 -14.97 -3.87
N ASN A 7 -20.06 -13.76 -3.47
CA ASN A 7 -19.23 -12.85 -2.69
C ASN A 7 -18.68 -13.56 -1.45
N ASN A 8 -17.40 -13.31 -1.15
CA ASN A 8 -16.68 -14.03 -0.09
C ASN A 8 -15.86 -13.10 0.81
N TRP A 9 -15.90 -11.78 0.59
CA TRP A 9 -15.10 -10.82 1.34
C TRP A 9 -15.81 -9.48 1.57
N PRO A 10 -15.67 -8.84 2.76
CA PRO A 10 -15.04 -9.36 3.97
C PRO A 10 -15.83 -10.53 4.60
N PRO A 11 -15.19 -11.41 5.40
CA PRO A 11 -15.81 -12.66 5.88
C PRO A 11 -17.08 -12.47 6.72
N CYS A 12 -17.15 -11.37 7.47
CA CYS A 12 -18.30 -11.03 8.32
C CYS A 12 -19.44 -10.33 7.57
N TYR A 13 -19.15 -9.70 6.42
CA TYR A 13 -20.13 -9.00 5.61
C TYR A 13 -19.69 -9.05 4.13
N PRO A 14 -19.95 -10.15 3.41
CA PRO A 14 -19.39 -10.37 2.07
C PRO A 14 -20.00 -9.42 1.04
N VAL A 15 -19.31 -8.30 0.79
CA VAL A 15 -19.72 -7.26 -0.17
C VAL A 15 -19.13 -7.52 -1.55
N ILE A 16 -17.92 -8.07 -1.62
CA ILE A 16 -17.19 -8.27 -2.86
C ILE A 16 -16.72 -9.71 -3.03
N TYR A 17 -16.64 -10.13 -4.28
CA TYR A 17 -15.90 -11.32 -4.64
C TYR A 17 -14.39 -11.02 -4.66
N HIS A 18 -13.63 -11.70 -3.82
CA HIS A 18 -12.18 -11.63 -3.73
C HIS A 18 -11.60 -13.02 -3.46
N ASN A 19 -11.10 -13.69 -4.49
CA ASN A 19 -10.44 -14.99 -4.35
C ASN A 19 -9.16 -15.03 -5.18
N ILE A 20 -8.04 -14.75 -4.51
CA ILE A 20 -6.72 -14.68 -5.14
C ILE A 20 -6.34 -16.02 -5.79
N GLN A 21 -6.66 -17.15 -5.15
CA GLN A 21 -6.29 -18.49 -5.65
C GLN A 21 -7.05 -18.86 -6.91
N ALA A 22 -8.33 -18.49 -6.99
CA ALA A 22 -9.17 -18.82 -8.14
C ALA A 22 -9.02 -17.84 -9.31
N ASP A 23 -8.71 -16.56 -9.06
CA ASP A 23 -8.70 -15.51 -10.09
C ASP A 23 -7.34 -15.29 -10.76
N ILE A 24 -6.23 -15.52 -10.06
CA ILE A 24 -4.89 -15.36 -10.63
C ILE A 24 -4.39 -16.76 -10.99
N LEU A 25 -3.88 -16.99 -12.20
CA LEU A 25 -3.43 -18.32 -12.63
C LEU A 25 -1.96 -18.58 -12.31
N ASP A 26 -1.13 -17.55 -12.41
CA ASP A 26 0.31 -17.62 -12.20
C ASP A 26 0.69 -17.66 -10.70
N GLY A 27 1.57 -18.59 -10.34
CA GLY A 27 1.95 -18.87 -8.95
C GLY A 27 2.73 -17.72 -8.29
N ASP A 28 3.60 -17.05 -9.04
CA ASP A 28 4.37 -15.92 -8.51
C ASP A 28 3.50 -14.67 -8.39
N SER A 29 2.61 -14.44 -9.36
CA SER A 29 1.59 -13.39 -9.30
C SER A 29 0.65 -13.56 -8.11
N ARG A 30 0.19 -14.78 -7.83
CA ARG A 30 -0.60 -15.10 -6.61
C ARG A 30 0.14 -14.69 -5.34
N ARG A 31 1.40 -15.10 -5.20
CA ARG A 31 2.24 -14.78 -4.04
C ARG A 31 2.41 -13.28 -3.86
N MET A 32 2.59 -12.53 -4.94
CA MET A 32 2.69 -11.06 -4.89
C MET A 32 1.37 -10.41 -4.44
N THR A 33 0.22 -10.89 -4.94
CA THR A 33 -1.09 -10.38 -4.52
C THR A 33 -1.41 -10.73 -3.06
N GLU A 34 -1.06 -11.92 -2.60
CA GLU A 34 -1.16 -12.31 -1.18
C GLU A 34 -0.28 -11.44 -0.28
N GLN A 35 0.96 -11.18 -0.71
CA GLN A 35 1.86 -10.26 0.01
C GLN A 35 1.24 -8.86 0.09
N SER A 36 0.62 -8.39 -1.00
CA SER A 36 -0.11 -7.11 -1.01
C SER A 36 -1.30 -7.09 -0.04
N TYR A 37 -2.04 -8.19 0.08
CA TYR A 37 -3.16 -8.31 1.03
C TYR A 37 -2.67 -8.31 2.48
N LYS A 38 -1.59 -9.07 2.78
CA LYS A 38 -0.96 -9.07 4.11
C LYS A 38 -0.40 -7.69 4.47
N LEU A 39 0.14 -6.96 3.48
CA LEU A 39 0.59 -5.59 3.65
C LEU A 39 -0.56 -4.65 3.99
N TRP A 40 -1.71 -4.80 3.33
CA TRP A 40 -2.90 -4.04 3.67
C TRP A 40 -3.35 -4.31 5.13
N LEU A 41 -3.34 -5.57 5.58
CA LEU A 41 -3.62 -5.90 6.99
C LEU A 41 -2.62 -5.22 7.95
N SER A 42 -1.34 -5.14 7.58
CA SER A 42 -0.34 -4.44 8.39
C SER A 42 -0.62 -2.94 8.50
N VAL A 43 -1.19 -2.32 7.48
CA VAL A 43 -1.63 -0.91 7.50
C VAL A 43 -2.75 -0.72 8.53
N VAL A 44 -3.76 -1.60 8.55
CA VAL A 44 -4.84 -1.56 9.55
C VAL A 44 -4.28 -1.60 10.97
N VAL A 45 -3.34 -2.52 11.24
CA VAL A 45 -2.71 -2.65 12.56
C VAL A 45 -1.88 -1.41 12.91
N THR A 46 -1.11 -0.89 11.96
CA THR A 46 -0.27 0.29 12.18
C THR A 46 -1.11 1.52 12.48
N SER A 47 -2.21 1.73 11.74
CA SER A 47 -3.15 2.83 11.98
C SER A 47 -3.78 2.79 13.38
N ALA A 48 -3.99 1.59 13.95
CA ALA A 48 -4.54 1.44 15.31
C ALA A 48 -3.57 1.83 16.42
N THR A 49 -2.26 1.82 16.15
CA THR A 49 -1.22 2.13 17.15
C THR A 49 -0.82 3.61 17.18
N ARG A 50 -1.42 4.44 16.33
CA ARG A 50 -1.08 5.87 16.22
C ARG A 50 -1.66 6.70 17.37
N ASN A 51 -0.85 7.63 17.87
CA ASN A 51 -1.24 8.62 18.86
C ASN A 51 -0.90 10.03 18.34
N ASP A 52 -1.92 10.79 17.95
CA ASP A 52 -1.77 12.17 17.47
C ASP A 52 -1.98 13.13 18.65
N GLY A 53 -0.95 13.91 19.02
CA GLY A 53 -0.90 14.78 20.20
C GLY A 53 -1.81 16.02 20.17
N VAL A 54 -3.00 15.90 19.57
CA VAL A 54 -4.05 16.93 19.50
C VAL A 54 -4.93 16.85 20.75
N SER A 55 -5.83 17.82 20.97
CA SER A 55 -6.90 17.69 21.96
C SER A 55 -7.63 16.35 21.83
N ILE A 56 -8.09 15.77 22.96
CA ILE A 56 -8.66 14.42 23.02
C ILE A 56 -9.74 14.19 21.94
N ILE A 57 -10.61 15.19 21.72
CA ILE A 57 -11.68 15.11 20.70
C ILE A 57 -11.10 15.13 19.28
N GLY A 58 -10.13 16.01 19.00
CA GLY A 58 -9.47 16.08 17.71
C GLY A 58 -8.67 14.81 17.40
N GLN A 59 -8.01 14.25 18.40
CA GLN A 59 -7.28 12.99 18.31
C GLN A 59 -8.21 11.83 17.95
N ILE A 60 -9.35 11.69 18.61
CA ILE A 60 -10.31 10.60 18.34
C ILE A 60 -10.85 10.72 16.90
N LEU A 61 -11.21 11.93 16.46
CA LEU A 61 -11.72 12.14 15.10
C LEU A 61 -10.67 11.81 14.03
N ILE A 62 -9.43 12.27 14.23
CA ILE A 62 -8.33 12.01 13.30
C ILE A 62 -7.96 10.52 13.31
N ALA A 63 -7.92 9.86 14.47
CA ALA A 63 -7.66 8.44 14.59
C ALA A 63 -8.73 7.60 13.90
N ILE A 64 -10.02 7.94 14.04
CA ILE A 64 -11.13 7.27 13.33
C ILE A 64 -10.96 7.45 11.82
N LEU A 65 -10.62 8.66 11.37
CA LEU A 65 -10.39 8.93 9.95
C LEU A 65 -9.23 8.10 9.40
N TYR A 66 -8.09 8.03 10.11
CA TYR A 66 -6.95 7.19 9.70
C TYR A 66 -7.23 5.69 9.83
N LEU A 67 -8.05 5.25 10.78
CA LEU A 67 -8.40 3.84 10.95
C LEU A 67 -9.36 3.34 9.88
N LEU A 68 -10.27 4.17 9.42
CA LEU A 68 -11.28 3.78 8.43
C LEU A 68 -10.89 4.21 7.02
N ALA A 69 -10.63 5.50 6.80
CA ALA A 69 -10.42 6.02 5.45
C ALA A 69 -9.10 5.50 4.85
N TRP A 70 -8.03 5.42 5.64
CA TRP A 70 -6.71 5.06 5.10
C TRP A 70 -6.63 3.59 4.65
N PRO A 71 -7.02 2.58 5.46
CA PRO A 71 -7.04 1.20 4.99
C PRO A 71 -8.02 0.97 3.85
N LEU A 72 -9.17 1.65 3.84
CA LEU A 72 -10.10 1.55 2.71
C LEU A 72 -9.46 2.10 1.43
N PHE A 73 -8.84 3.28 1.51
CA PHE A 73 -8.12 3.87 0.39
C PHE A 73 -7.02 2.94 -0.12
N ASP A 74 -6.14 2.45 0.75
CA ASP A 74 -5.06 1.52 0.39
C ASP A 74 -5.61 0.23 -0.26
N PHE A 75 -6.71 -0.31 0.27
CA PHE A 75 -7.36 -1.49 -0.31
C PHE A 75 -7.85 -1.24 -1.73
N PHE A 76 -8.61 -0.17 -1.94
CA PHE A 76 -9.25 0.10 -3.22
C PHE A 76 -8.29 0.61 -4.30
N PHE A 77 -7.31 1.43 -3.93
CA PHE A 77 -6.42 2.07 -4.89
C PHE A 77 -5.12 1.29 -5.13
N ARG A 78 -4.56 0.64 -4.12
CA ARG A 78 -3.32 -0.13 -4.27
C ARG A 78 -3.59 -1.61 -4.45
N HIS A 79 -4.23 -2.25 -3.46
CA HIS A 79 -4.40 -3.70 -3.48
C HIS A 79 -5.32 -4.17 -4.63
N ARG A 80 -6.48 -3.54 -4.79
CA ARG A 80 -7.44 -3.89 -5.84
C ARG A 80 -6.90 -3.62 -7.24
N CYS A 81 -6.17 -2.53 -7.46
CA CYS A 81 -5.51 -2.28 -8.75
C CYS A 81 -4.48 -3.36 -9.07
N LEU A 82 -3.68 -3.81 -8.09
CA LEU A 82 -2.76 -4.93 -8.30
C LEU A 82 -3.50 -6.24 -8.63
N TYR A 83 -4.58 -6.53 -7.90
CA TYR A 83 -5.42 -7.69 -8.14
C TYR A 83 -5.99 -7.69 -9.57
N GLN A 84 -6.55 -6.55 -10.00
CA GLN A 84 -7.09 -6.38 -11.35
C GLN A 84 -5.99 -6.42 -12.42
N ALA A 85 -4.80 -5.90 -12.11
CA ALA A 85 -3.65 -5.96 -13.01
C ALA A 85 -3.27 -7.41 -13.33
N PHE A 86 -3.15 -8.27 -12.32
CA PHE A 86 -2.84 -9.69 -12.54
C PHE A 86 -4.01 -10.50 -13.09
N LYS A 87 -5.25 -10.18 -12.70
CA LYS A 87 -6.44 -10.88 -13.20
C LYS A 87 -6.71 -10.64 -14.69
N PHE A 88 -6.61 -9.38 -15.13
CA PHE A 88 -6.93 -8.99 -16.51
C PHE A 88 -5.70 -8.77 -17.39
N ASN A 89 -4.50 -8.98 -16.84
CA ASN A 89 -3.21 -8.70 -17.48
C ASN A 89 -3.18 -7.34 -18.20
N SER A 90 -3.61 -6.28 -17.52
CA SER A 90 -3.85 -4.97 -18.13
C SER A 90 -2.85 -3.90 -17.66
N LEU A 91 -2.19 -3.27 -18.63
CA LEU A 91 -1.18 -2.22 -18.43
C LEU A 91 -1.69 -1.04 -17.60
N ASN A 92 -2.95 -0.62 -17.81
CA ASN A 92 -3.49 0.55 -17.11
C ASN A 92 -3.59 0.30 -15.59
N TYR A 93 -3.96 -0.91 -15.18
CA TYR A 93 -4.02 -1.26 -13.76
C TYR A 93 -2.63 -1.37 -13.13
N PHE A 94 -1.62 -1.85 -13.87
CA PHE A 94 -0.22 -1.80 -13.42
C PHE A 94 0.25 -0.36 -13.20
N ARG A 95 -0.05 0.57 -14.13
CA ARG A 95 0.30 2.00 -13.98
C ARG A 95 -0.33 2.62 -12.74
N TRP A 96 -1.62 2.38 -12.53
CA TRP A 96 -2.32 2.84 -11.33
C TRP A 96 -1.72 2.25 -10.05
N PHE A 97 -1.38 0.96 -10.05
CA PHE A 97 -0.71 0.33 -8.92
C PHE A 97 0.63 1.00 -8.60
N PHE A 98 1.48 1.23 -9.61
CA PHE A 98 2.79 1.86 -9.41
C PHE A 98 2.66 3.30 -8.92
N LEU A 99 1.73 4.08 -9.47
CA LEU A 99 1.48 5.45 -9.04
C LEU A 99 1.02 5.50 -7.57
N ASN A 100 0.00 4.72 -7.21
CA ASN A 100 -0.52 4.71 -5.84
C ASN A 100 0.53 4.20 -4.84
N THR A 101 1.24 3.11 -5.17
CA THR A 101 2.30 2.58 -4.29
C THR A 101 3.44 3.58 -4.10
N PHE A 102 3.80 4.33 -5.14
CA PHE A 102 4.80 5.39 -5.03
C PHE A 102 4.34 6.52 -4.10
N LEU A 103 3.09 6.97 -4.24
CA LEU A 103 2.51 7.98 -3.37
C LEU A 103 2.45 7.50 -1.91
N ASP A 104 2.08 6.24 -1.67
CA ASP A 104 2.06 5.64 -0.33
C ASP A 104 3.45 5.59 0.31
N ILE A 105 4.49 5.25 -0.46
CA ILE A 105 5.88 5.26 0.02
C ILE A 105 6.31 6.68 0.42
N VAL A 106 6.06 7.66 -0.45
CA VAL A 106 6.41 9.06 -0.19
C VAL A 106 5.67 9.57 1.04
N PHE A 107 4.36 9.33 1.11
CA PHE A 107 3.53 9.75 2.24
C PHE A 107 3.96 9.08 3.54
N GLY A 108 4.26 7.77 3.51
CA GLY A 108 4.79 7.03 4.65
C GLY A 108 6.11 7.59 5.18
N LEU A 109 7.00 8.05 4.31
CA LEU A 109 8.25 8.72 4.71
C LEU A 109 7.99 10.08 5.38
N PHE A 110 7.14 10.92 4.80
CA PHE A 110 6.77 12.23 5.39
C PHE A 110 6.16 12.07 6.79
N ILE A 111 5.27 11.09 6.92
CA ILE A 111 4.63 10.73 8.17
C ILE A 111 5.63 10.14 9.18
N GLY A 112 6.50 9.23 8.74
CA GLY A 112 7.51 8.61 9.61
C GLY A 112 8.47 9.64 10.19
N ILE A 113 8.82 10.67 9.41
CA ILE A 113 9.60 11.82 9.88
C ILE A 113 8.78 12.67 10.86
N GLY A 114 7.48 12.83 10.62
CA GLY A 114 6.58 13.63 11.46
C GLY A 114 6.44 15.08 10.99
N TRP A 115 6.56 15.35 9.69
CA TRP A 115 6.49 16.70 9.13
C TRP A 115 5.10 17.35 9.25
N PHE A 116 4.02 16.56 9.23
CA PHE A 116 2.65 17.04 9.31
C PHE A 116 2.14 17.11 10.77
N TYR A 117 1.46 18.21 11.12
CA TYR A 117 0.71 18.42 12.36
C TYR A 117 1.46 18.08 13.66
N GLY A 118 2.62 18.70 13.88
CA GLY A 118 3.32 18.63 15.17
C GLY A 118 3.91 17.25 15.52
N GLY A 119 3.99 16.34 14.54
CA GLY A 119 4.72 15.09 14.67
C GLY A 119 3.92 13.87 15.14
N GLY A 120 2.57 13.88 15.08
CA GLY A 120 1.65 12.80 15.53
C GLY A 120 2.11 11.33 15.44
N GLY A 121 3.01 10.92 16.35
CA GLY A 121 3.61 9.58 16.41
C GLY A 121 4.87 9.34 15.56
N GLY A 122 5.38 10.33 14.80
CA GLY A 122 6.60 10.23 13.99
C GLY A 122 7.90 10.44 14.78
N LEU A 123 9.05 10.42 14.08
CA LEU A 123 10.39 10.56 14.67
C LEU A 123 10.53 11.84 15.51
N ILE A 124 9.99 12.97 15.03
CA ILE A 124 10.07 14.25 15.76
C ILE A 124 9.36 14.15 17.12
N ALA A 125 8.11 13.67 17.17
CA ALA A 125 7.38 13.51 18.42
C ALA A 125 8.00 12.44 19.34
N MET A 126 8.58 11.38 18.77
CA MET A 126 9.34 10.40 19.55
C MET A 126 10.48 11.10 20.31
N THR A 127 11.30 11.89 19.63
CA THR A 127 12.41 12.60 20.27
C THR A 127 11.96 13.66 21.28
N ASP A 128 10.85 14.35 21.01
CA ASP A 128 10.29 15.35 21.94
C ASP A 128 9.75 14.70 23.22
N ASN A 129 9.07 13.56 23.11
CA ASN A 129 8.57 12.83 24.27
C ASN A 129 9.70 12.31 25.16
N PHE A 130 10.80 11.80 24.59
CA PHE A 130 11.96 11.38 25.37
C PHE A 130 12.70 12.54 26.04
N LYS A 131 12.72 13.74 25.42
CA LYS A 131 13.32 14.95 26.01
C LYS A 131 12.52 15.49 27.19
N ASN A 132 11.20 15.31 27.19
CA ASN A 132 10.29 15.81 28.22
C ASN A 132 9.95 14.75 29.29
N ASP A 133 10.79 13.72 29.46
CA ASP A 133 10.63 12.60 30.41
C ASP A 133 9.31 11.79 30.25
N ARG A 134 8.65 11.89 29.09
CA ARG A 134 7.43 11.13 28.77
C ARG A 134 7.77 9.78 28.17
N ILE A 135 8.39 8.91 28.98
CA ILE A 135 8.95 7.62 28.53
C ILE A 135 7.89 6.74 27.86
N VAL A 136 6.70 6.62 28.46
CA VAL A 136 5.63 5.78 27.91
C VAL A 136 5.21 6.26 26.52
N ALA A 137 4.97 7.57 26.36
CA ALA A 137 4.61 8.15 25.06
C ALA A 137 5.74 7.99 24.03
N GLY A 138 7.00 8.18 24.44
CA GLY A 138 8.18 7.97 23.60
C GLY A 138 8.29 6.54 23.06
N VAL A 139 8.04 5.53 23.90
CA VAL A 139 8.04 4.11 23.48
C VAL A 139 6.94 3.82 22.46
N PHE A 140 5.71 4.32 22.67
CA PHE A 140 4.64 4.17 21.69
C PHE A 140 4.98 4.84 20.35
N CYS A 141 5.57 6.04 20.36
CA CYS A 141 6.07 6.68 19.15
C CYS A 141 7.18 5.87 18.46
N ALA A 142 8.10 5.27 19.22
CA ALA A 142 9.16 4.44 18.67
C ALA A 142 8.61 3.18 17.96
N ILE A 143 7.62 2.51 18.57
CA ILE A 143 6.93 1.38 17.96
C ILE A 143 6.22 1.82 16.67
N CYS A 144 5.50 2.96 16.72
CA CYS A 144 4.80 3.51 15.55
C CYS A 144 5.77 3.80 14.40
N VAL A 145 6.90 4.46 14.67
CA VAL A 145 7.94 4.72 13.66
C VAL A 145 8.51 3.43 13.09
N ALA A 146 8.83 2.44 13.93
CA ALA A 146 9.36 1.15 13.47
C ALA A 146 8.36 0.43 12.55
N LEU A 147 7.07 0.46 12.87
CA LEU A 147 6.01 -0.09 12.04
C LEU A 147 5.89 0.64 10.69
N ILE A 148 5.90 1.98 10.69
CA ILE A 148 5.85 2.79 9.47
C ILE A 148 7.05 2.50 8.55
N LEU A 149 8.28 2.49 9.11
CA LEU A 149 9.48 2.21 8.33
C LEU A 149 9.48 0.78 7.76
N THR A 150 9.01 -0.19 8.54
CA THR A 150 8.82 -1.57 8.09
C THR A 150 7.81 -1.63 6.95
N GLN A 151 6.67 -0.93 7.09
CA GLN A 151 5.63 -0.87 6.07
C GLN A 151 6.18 -0.26 4.78
N VAL A 152 6.85 0.89 4.83
CA VAL A 152 7.49 1.53 3.67
C VAL A 152 8.49 0.58 2.99
N THR A 153 9.32 -0.10 3.77
CA THR A 153 10.31 -1.06 3.23
C THR A 153 9.62 -2.21 2.49
N LEU A 154 8.57 -2.79 3.07
CA LEU A 154 7.81 -3.86 2.44
C LEU A 154 7.08 -3.40 1.17
N HIS A 155 6.61 -2.14 1.13
CA HIS A 155 6.04 -1.54 -0.09
C HIS A 155 7.08 -1.42 -1.19
N ILE A 156 8.32 -1.00 -0.87
CA ILE A 156 9.42 -0.93 -1.83
C ILE A 156 9.78 -2.33 -2.36
N ILE A 157 9.81 -3.36 -1.49
CA ILE A 157 10.10 -4.74 -1.90
C ILE A 157 9.01 -5.26 -2.85
N LEU A 158 7.73 -5.04 -2.52
CA LEU A 158 6.62 -5.44 -3.38
C LEU A 158 6.66 -4.68 -4.70
N PHE A 159 6.90 -3.36 -4.67
CA PHE A 159 7.04 -2.52 -5.86
C PHE A 159 8.11 -3.08 -6.80
N ARG A 160 9.29 -3.44 -6.27
CA ARG A 160 10.38 -4.04 -7.04
C ARG A 160 10.00 -5.37 -7.67
N LYS A 161 9.36 -6.27 -6.91
CA LYS A 161 8.91 -7.58 -7.42
C LYS A 161 7.92 -7.43 -8.58
N VAL A 162 6.93 -6.56 -8.41
CA VAL A 162 5.94 -6.28 -9.45
C VAL A 162 6.59 -5.59 -10.65
N TYR A 163 7.58 -4.72 -10.44
CA TYR A 163 8.33 -4.08 -11.52
C TYR A 163 9.14 -5.09 -12.35
N VAL A 164 9.80 -6.05 -11.71
CA VAL A 164 10.51 -7.13 -12.43
C VAL A 164 9.53 -7.96 -13.26
N HIS A 165 8.38 -8.33 -12.68
CA HIS A 165 7.33 -9.03 -13.43
C HIS A 165 6.82 -8.21 -14.61
N PHE A 166 6.55 -6.92 -14.40
CA PHE A 166 6.13 -5.98 -15.43
C PHE A 166 7.13 -5.89 -16.59
N LYS A 167 8.44 -5.90 -16.28
CA LYS A 167 9.52 -5.85 -17.29
C LYS A 167 9.66 -7.12 -18.14
N THR A 168 9.04 -8.22 -17.74
CA THR A 168 8.94 -9.42 -18.59
C THR A 168 8.13 -9.13 -19.86
N HIS A 169 7.24 -8.13 -19.82
CA HIS A 169 6.49 -7.65 -20.97
C HIS A 169 7.30 -6.54 -21.68
N ASP A 170 8.07 -6.92 -22.70
CA ASP A 170 8.95 -6.01 -23.45
C ASP A 170 8.16 -4.90 -24.17
N ASP A 171 6.90 -5.14 -24.52
CA ASP A 171 6.02 -4.16 -25.18
C ASP A 171 5.45 -3.09 -24.22
N TRP A 172 5.59 -3.26 -22.90
CA TRP A 172 4.90 -2.42 -21.93
C TRP A 172 5.76 -1.26 -21.41
N THR A 173 5.21 -0.06 -21.49
CA THR A 173 5.82 1.15 -20.95
C THR A 173 4.96 1.78 -19.85
N LEU A 174 5.61 2.16 -18.75
CA LEU A 174 4.96 2.76 -17.59
C LEU A 174 4.35 4.14 -17.92
N LEU A 175 5.02 4.92 -18.76
CA LEU A 175 4.56 6.26 -19.16
C LEU A 175 3.95 6.23 -20.58
N PRO A 176 2.75 6.79 -20.78
CA PRO A 176 2.19 6.91 -22.12
C PRO A 176 3.10 7.77 -23.00
N GLY A 177 3.40 7.31 -24.21
CA GLY A 177 4.21 8.04 -25.20
C GLY A 177 5.66 7.58 -25.35
N GLN A 178 6.16 6.71 -24.47
CA GLN A 178 7.44 6.01 -24.70
C GLN A 178 7.21 4.91 -25.76
N LYS A 179 7.50 5.22 -27.04
CA LYS A 179 7.55 4.18 -28.09
C LYS A 179 8.81 3.34 -27.86
N ASN A 180 8.65 2.02 -27.71
CA ASN A 180 9.77 1.10 -27.58
C ASN A 180 10.63 1.20 -28.86
N LYS A 181 11.84 1.75 -28.75
CA LYS A 181 12.73 1.99 -29.91
C LYS A 181 13.20 0.69 -30.54
N SER A 182 13.21 -0.42 -29.80
CA SER A 182 13.75 -1.73 -30.24
C SER A 182 13.07 -2.27 -31.51
N ARG A 183 11.76 -2.07 -31.67
CA ARG A 183 11.01 -2.61 -32.83
C ARG A 183 11.17 -1.78 -34.10
N LYS A 184 11.56 -0.50 -34.00
CA LYS A 184 11.76 0.37 -35.18
C LYS A 184 13.10 0.14 -35.87
N GLU A 185 14.11 -0.32 -35.14
CA GLU A 185 15.40 -0.70 -35.74
C GLU A 185 15.34 -2.07 -36.39
N GLN A 186 14.62 -3.05 -35.82
CA GLN A 186 14.48 -4.38 -36.43
C GLN A 186 13.56 -4.42 -37.67
N ALA A 187 12.65 -3.45 -37.83
CA ALA A 187 11.81 -3.32 -39.02
C ALA A 187 12.43 -2.44 -40.13
N ARG A 188 13.66 -1.95 -39.93
CA ARG A 188 14.43 -1.14 -40.88
C ARG A 188 15.67 -1.87 -41.45
N VAL A 189 15.85 -3.14 -41.11
CA VAL A 189 16.90 -4.01 -41.66
C VAL A 189 16.25 -5.04 -42.58
#